data_AF-A0A7C7PYJ6-F1
#
_entry.id   AF-A0A7C7PYJ6-F1
#
_cell.length_a   1.000
_cell.length_b   1.000
_cell.length_c   1.000
_cell.angle_alpha   90.00
_cell.angle_beta   90.00
_cell.angle_gamma   90.00
#
_symmetry.space_group_name_H-M   'P 1'
#
loop_
_entity.id
_entity.type
_entity.pdbx_description
1 polymer ?
#
loop_
_entity_poly.entity_id
_entity_poly.type
_entity_poly.pdbx_seq_one_letter_code
_entity_poly.pdbx_strand_id
1 'polypeptide(L)'
;ADLMVTHDTGCTTTFEKNQWIGKAHGMYHPIAVMSDVMFAALACGAHPFKVVQLYWNCSNYEPLLEKMGITNWKELKKEWEDAVKKISELEKEGKYDELMEFFKEYDLYEPYSKTHDGFKRKRSATADLPLFKS
;
A
#
# COMPACT_ATOMS: atom_id res chain seq x y z
N ALA A 1 -20.29 -0.69 14.31
CA ALA A 1 -19.56 0.32 13.52
C ALA A 1 -18.92 -0.39 12.33
N ASP A 2 -18.86 0.28 11.18
CA ASP A 2 -18.32 -0.32 9.94
C ASP A 2 -16.82 -0.03 9.74
N LEU A 3 -16.31 0.99 10.44
CA LEU A 3 -14.95 1.46 10.37
C LEU A 3 -14.51 1.97 11.74
N MET A 4 -13.26 1.72 12.08
CA MET A 4 -12.54 2.40 13.16
C MET A 4 -11.52 3.35 12.54
N VAL A 5 -11.69 4.64 12.81
CA VAL A 5 -10.75 5.68 12.36
C VAL A 5 -9.74 5.96 13.46
N THR A 6 -8.47 5.98 13.10
CA THR A 6 -7.35 6.25 13.99
C THR A 6 -6.59 7.51 13.54
N HIS A 7 -5.93 8.19 14.48
CA HIS A 7 -5.11 9.37 14.19
C HIS A 7 -3.61 9.12 14.46
N ASP A 8 -3.29 8.02 15.14
CA ASP A 8 -1.92 7.61 15.45
C ASP A 8 -1.58 6.28 14.77
N THR A 9 -0.36 6.18 14.26
CA THR A 9 0.12 4.99 13.55
C THR A 9 0.22 3.77 14.46
N GLY A 10 0.55 3.98 15.74
CA GLY A 10 0.52 2.96 16.77
C GLY A 10 -0.89 2.43 16.97
N CYS A 11 -1.88 3.31 17.14
CA CYS A 11 -3.29 2.92 17.25
C CYS A 11 -3.77 2.10 16.04
N THR A 12 -3.49 2.56 14.81
CA THR A 12 -3.86 1.83 13.57
C THR A 12 -3.30 0.41 13.61
N THR A 13 -2.00 0.29 13.91
CA THR A 13 -1.31 -0.99 13.93
C THR A 13 -1.85 -1.91 15.03
N THR A 14 -2.06 -1.38 16.24
CA THR A 14 -2.59 -2.14 17.37
C THR A 14 -3.99 -2.67 17.07
N PHE A 15 -4.92 -1.83 16.64
CA PHE A 15 -6.30 -2.25 16.39
C PHE A 15 -6.43 -3.16 15.17
N GLU A 16 -5.57 -3.01 14.17
CA GLU A 16 -5.55 -3.90 13.02
C GLU A 16 -4.97 -5.28 13.38
N LYS A 17 -3.74 -5.32 13.92
CA LYS A 17 -3.03 -6.59 14.17
C LYS A 17 -3.67 -7.41 15.28
N ASN A 18 -4.23 -6.76 16.31
CA ASN A 18 -4.87 -7.48 17.42
C ASN A 18 -6.14 -8.24 16.99
N GLN A 19 -6.73 -7.94 15.82
CA GLN A 19 -7.85 -8.74 15.30
C GLN A 19 -7.45 -10.19 15.00
N TRP A 20 -6.17 -10.46 14.69
CA TRP A 20 -5.66 -11.82 14.54
C TRP A 20 -5.56 -12.57 15.87
N ILE A 21 -5.25 -11.86 16.96
CA ILE A 21 -5.27 -12.42 18.30
C ILE A 21 -6.72 -12.81 18.65
N GLY A 22 -7.68 -11.89 18.41
CA GLY A 22 -9.10 -12.20 18.58
C GLY A 22 -9.53 -13.44 17.79
N LYS A 23 -9.13 -13.52 16.51
CA LYS A 23 -9.38 -14.69 15.66
C LYS A 23 -8.81 -15.99 16.25
N ALA A 24 -7.57 -15.97 16.76
CA ALA A 24 -6.94 -17.13 17.37
C ALA A 24 -7.65 -17.63 18.64
N HIS A 25 -8.33 -16.73 19.36
CA HIS A 25 -9.14 -17.06 20.54
C HIS A 25 -10.62 -17.33 20.23
N GLY A 26 -11.00 -17.51 18.96
CA GLY A 26 -12.39 -17.76 18.56
C GLY A 26 -13.30 -16.52 18.65
N MET A 27 -12.72 -15.33 18.81
CA MET A 27 -13.40 -14.04 18.87
C MET A 27 -13.10 -13.24 17.61
N TYR A 28 -13.64 -13.68 16.46
CA TYR A 28 -13.39 -13.02 15.19
C TYR A 28 -14.50 -12.03 14.83
N HIS A 29 -14.23 -10.76 15.08
CA HIS A 29 -15.10 -9.64 14.72
C HIS A 29 -14.31 -8.66 13.84
N PRO A 30 -14.16 -8.95 12.54
CA PRO A 30 -13.36 -8.11 11.67
C PRO A 30 -14.00 -6.73 11.47
N ILE A 31 -13.22 -5.69 11.69
CA ILE A 31 -13.57 -4.31 11.37
C ILE A 31 -12.44 -3.67 10.58
N ALA A 32 -12.79 -2.83 9.59
CA ALA A 32 -11.82 -2.00 8.90
C ALA A 32 -11.18 -1.01 9.89
N VAL A 33 -9.85 -0.88 9.86
CA VAL A 33 -9.09 0.02 10.74
C VAL A 33 -8.16 0.85 9.88
N MET A 34 -8.46 2.12 9.65
CA MET A 34 -7.59 3.00 8.86
C MET A 34 -7.42 4.35 9.54
N SER A 35 -6.37 5.05 9.15
CA SER A 35 -6.19 6.43 9.59
C SER A 35 -7.23 7.35 8.96
N ASP A 36 -7.48 8.47 9.62
CA ASP A 36 -8.30 9.56 9.10
C ASP A 36 -7.89 10.01 7.68
N VAL A 37 -6.59 10.13 7.41
CA VAL A 37 -6.07 10.51 6.09
C VAL A 37 -6.34 9.44 5.02
N MET A 38 -6.29 8.16 5.37
CA MET A 38 -6.65 7.08 4.44
C MET A 38 -8.14 7.15 4.09
N PHE A 39 -8.99 7.34 5.10
CA PHE A 39 -10.44 7.46 4.91
C PHE A 39 -10.80 8.69 4.07
N ALA A 40 -10.20 9.84 4.37
CA ALA A 40 -10.40 11.07 3.62
C ALA A 40 -9.94 10.91 2.15
N ALA A 41 -8.80 10.25 1.91
CA ALA A 41 -8.34 9.97 0.56
C ALA A 41 -9.33 9.11 -0.23
N LEU A 42 -9.84 8.02 0.37
CA LEU A 42 -10.89 7.19 -0.26
C LEU A 42 -12.15 7.99 -0.55
N ALA A 43 -12.60 8.84 0.38
CA ALA A 43 -13.76 9.70 0.20
C ALA A 43 -13.57 10.72 -0.94
N CYS A 44 -12.33 11.16 -1.19
CA CYS A 44 -11.95 12.02 -2.32
C CYS A 44 -11.76 11.24 -3.63
N GLY A 45 -12.02 9.94 -3.68
CA GLY A 45 -11.88 9.12 -4.89
C GLY A 45 -10.46 8.61 -5.16
N ALA A 46 -9.58 8.61 -4.15
CA ALA A 46 -8.24 8.05 -4.30
C ALA A 46 -8.29 6.55 -4.58
N HIS A 47 -7.35 6.07 -5.40
CA HIS A 47 -7.23 4.66 -5.72
C HIS A 47 -6.89 3.82 -4.45
N PRO A 48 -7.70 2.81 -4.08
CA PRO A 48 -7.53 2.09 -2.81
C PRO A 48 -6.18 1.37 -2.65
N PHE A 49 -5.65 0.79 -3.74
CA PHE A 49 -4.39 0.04 -3.71
C PHE A 49 -3.16 0.86 -4.10
N LYS A 50 -3.21 1.71 -5.14
CA LYS A 50 -2.08 2.53 -5.57
C LYS A 50 -1.77 3.70 -4.62
N VAL A 51 -2.79 4.37 -4.08
CA VAL A 51 -2.63 5.57 -3.24
C VAL A 51 -2.80 5.26 -1.76
N VAL A 52 -3.91 4.63 -1.38
CA VAL A 52 -4.23 4.35 0.03
C VAL A 52 -3.49 3.11 0.56
N GLN A 53 -2.95 2.30 -0.35
CA GLN A 53 -2.10 1.14 -0.05
C GLN A 53 -2.75 0.06 0.84
N LEU A 54 -4.06 -0.18 0.68
CA LEU A 54 -4.83 -1.15 1.49
C LEU A 54 -4.27 -2.60 1.44
N TYR A 55 -3.38 -2.92 0.50
CA TYR A 55 -2.73 -4.24 0.41
C TYR A 55 -1.74 -4.51 1.55
N TRP A 56 -1.25 -3.48 2.26
CA TRP A 56 -0.42 -3.67 3.46
C TRP A 56 -1.24 -4.08 4.68
N ASN A 57 -2.54 -3.86 4.61
CA ASN A 57 -3.40 -4.02 5.73
C ASN A 57 -3.92 -5.45 5.88
N CYS A 58 -4.19 -5.83 7.13
CA CYS A 58 -4.70 -7.13 7.51
C CYS A 58 -6.22 -7.18 7.67
N SER A 59 -6.86 -6.02 7.84
CA SER A 59 -8.31 -5.93 7.99
C SER A 59 -9.04 -6.23 6.67
N ASN A 60 -10.28 -6.70 6.79
CA ASN A 60 -11.19 -6.89 5.66
C ASN A 60 -11.82 -5.53 5.32
N TYR A 61 -11.40 -4.92 4.21
CA TYR A 61 -11.88 -3.59 3.76
C TYR A 61 -12.96 -3.70 2.69
N GLU A 62 -13.12 -4.86 2.07
CA GLU A 62 -14.03 -5.10 0.96
C GLU A 62 -15.47 -4.67 1.29
N PRO A 63 -16.05 -5.02 2.47
CA PRO A 63 -17.38 -4.53 2.85
C PRO A 63 -17.44 -3.00 3.03
N LEU A 64 -16.35 -2.36 3.49
CA LEU A 64 -16.29 -0.91 3.63
C LEU A 64 -16.23 -0.23 2.25
N LEU A 65 -15.39 -0.73 1.34
CA LEU A 65 -15.27 -0.22 -0.02
C LEU A 65 -16.63 -0.26 -0.74
N GLU A 66 -17.36 -1.37 -0.64
CA GLU A 66 -18.70 -1.50 -1.21
C GLU A 66 -19.68 -0.48 -0.62
N LYS A 67 -19.64 -0.27 0.70
CA LYS A 67 -20.47 0.76 1.39
C LYS A 67 -20.10 2.19 0.99
N MET A 68 -18.84 2.44 0.65
CA MET A 68 -18.38 3.74 0.14
C MET A 68 -18.70 3.94 -1.35
N GLY A 69 -19.32 2.96 -2.02
CA GLY A 69 -19.64 3.02 -3.44
C GLY A 69 -18.51 2.59 -4.38
N ILE A 70 -17.40 2.07 -3.82
CA ILE A 70 -16.25 1.55 -4.58
C ILE A 70 -16.48 0.06 -4.86
N THR A 71 -17.43 -0.23 -5.75
CA THR A 71 -17.84 -1.61 -6.06
C THR A 71 -16.92 -2.35 -7.03
N ASN A 72 -16.10 -1.62 -7.79
CA ASN A 72 -15.11 -2.16 -8.74
C ASN A 72 -13.75 -2.44 -8.09
N TRP A 73 -13.67 -2.58 -6.76
CA TRP A 73 -12.42 -2.77 -6.04
C TRP A 73 -11.60 -3.97 -6.51
N LYS A 74 -12.23 -5.03 -7.04
CA LYS A 74 -11.53 -6.18 -7.63
C LYS A 74 -10.75 -5.81 -8.89
N GLU A 75 -11.32 -4.95 -9.73
CA GLU A 75 -10.68 -4.47 -10.95
C GLU A 75 -9.51 -3.54 -10.59
N LEU A 76 -9.73 -2.63 -9.64
CA LEU A 76 -8.68 -1.74 -9.11
C LEU A 76 -7.54 -2.53 -8.46
N LYS A 77 -7.85 -3.65 -7.78
CA LYS A 77 -6.83 -4.55 -7.23
C LYS A 77 -6.02 -5.20 -8.34
N LYS A 78 -6.69 -5.73 -9.37
CA LYS A 78 -6.03 -6.33 -10.54
C LYS A 78 -5.15 -5.31 -11.27
N GLU A 79 -5.65 -4.09 -11.48
CA GLU A 79 -4.90 -2.99 -12.08
C GLU A 79 -3.61 -2.69 -11.31
N TRP A 80 -3.67 -2.72 -9.97
CA TRP A 80 -2.49 -2.59 -9.11
C TRP A 80 -1.54 -3.79 -9.23
N GLU A 81 -2.05 -5.03 -9.21
CA GLU A 81 -1.24 -6.24 -9.37
C GLU A 81 -0.50 -6.27 -10.72
N ASP A 82 -1.18 -5.90 -11.81
CA ASP A 82 -0.61 -5.79 -13.14
C ASP A 82 0.47 -4.69 -13.20
N ALA A 83 0.26 -3.56 -12.52
CA ALA A 83 1.27 -2.50 -12.41
C ALA A 83 2.52 -2.97 -11.65
N VAL A 84 2.35 -3.66 -10.51
CA VAL A 84 3.46 -4.24 -9.75
C VAL A 84 4.24 -5.26 -10.58
N LYS A 85 3.53 -6.09 -11.34
CA LYS A 85 4.15 -7.06 -12.25
C LYS A 85 4.98 -6.37 -13.33
N LYS A 86 4.42 -5.35 -13.99
CA LYS A 86 5.13 -4.53 -15.00
C LYS A 86 6.40 -3.91 -14.43
N ILE A 87 6.33 -3.31 -13.24
CA ILE A 87 7.50 -2.75 -12.54
C ILE A 87 8.58 -3.83 -12.34
N SER A 88 8.19 -5.01 -11.85
CA SER A 88 9.14 -6.11 -11.61
C SER A 88 9.79 -6.62 -12.90
N GLU A 89 9.05 -6.69 -14.00
CA GLU A 89 9.56 -7.11 -15.31
C GLU A 89 10.55 -6.09 -15.87
N LEU A 90 10.21 -4.79 -15.84
CA LEU A 90 11.11 -3.71 -16.28
C LEU A 90 12.40 -3.65 -15.46
N GLU A 91 12.32 -3.86 -14.14
CA GLU A 91 13.50 -3.93 -13.27
C GLU A 91 14.40 -5.11 -13.63
N LYS A 92 13.84 -6.30 -13.88
CA LYS A 92 14.59 -7.50 -14.29
C LYS A 92 15.25 -7.35 -15.66
N GLU A 93 14.57 -6.68 -16.60
CA GLU A 93 15.09 -6.41 -17.95
C GLU A 93 16.10 -5.25 -17.97
N GLY A 94 16.28 -4.54 -16.86
CA GLY A 94 17.19 -3.38 -16.77
C GLY A 94 16.69 -2.15 -17.56
N LYS A 95 15.40 -2.09 -17.89
CA LYS A 95 14.76 -1.01 -18.63
C LYS A 95 14.41 0.17 -17.72
N TYR A 96 15.44 0.74 -17.10
CA TYR A 96 15.26 1.78 -16.10
C TYR A 96 14.67 3.08 -16.65
N ASP A 97 14.94 3.46 -17.90
CA ASP A 97 14.35 4.66 -18.50
C ASP A 97 12.80 4.53 -18.60
N GLU A 98 12.28 3.39 -19.08
CA GLU A 98 10.83 3.10 -19.11
C GLU A 98 10.23 3.04 -17.71
N LEU A 99 10.98 2.49 -16.75
CA LEU A 99 10.56 2.42 -15.36
C LEU A 99 10.46 3.82 -14.71
N MET A 100 11.39 4.72 -15.01
CA MET A 100 11.34 6.10 -14.53
C MET A 100 10.20 6.89 -15.17
N GLU A 101 9.91 6.67 -16.45
CA GLU A 101 8.76 7.27 -17.12
C GLU A 101 7.45 6.81 -16.48
N PHE A 102 7.32 5.51 -16.18
CA PHE A 102 6.19 4.98 -15.42
C PHE A 102 6.04 5.69 -14.06
N PHE A 103 7.09 5.82 -13.26
CA PHE A 103 6.97 6.49 -11.96
C PHE A 103 6.57 7.97 -12.10
N LYS A 104 7.05 8.68 -13.13
CA LYS A 104 6.68 10.08 -13.37
C LYS A 104 5.24 10.24 -13.83
N GLU A 105 4.74 9.35 -14.69
CA GLU A 105 3.35 9.37 -15.18
C GLU A 105 2.35 9.35 -14.03
N TYR A 106 2.66 8.61 -12.97
CA TYR A 106 1.79 8.44 -11.80
C TYR A 106 2.19 9.32 -10.60
N ASP A 107 3.09 10.29 -10.78
CA ASP A 107 3.64 11.16 -9.71
C ASP A 107 4.12 10.36 -8.48
N LEU A 108 4.78 9.24 -8.74
CA LEU A 108 5.28 8.32 -7.73
C LEU A 108 6.73 8.61 -7.37
N TYR A 109 7.13 8.13 -6.20
CA TYR A 109 8.53 8.21 -5.78
C TYR A 109 9.45 7.50 -6.78
N GLU A 110 10.33 8.27 -7.41
CA GLU A 110 11.37 7.84 -8.34
C GLU A 110 12.50 7.07 -7.60
N PRO A 111 12.56 5.73 -7.66
CA PRO A 111 13.43 4.93 -6.79
C PRO A 111 14.85 4.76 -7.33
N TYR A 112 15.12 5.14 -8.58
CA TYR A 112 16.44 5.10 -9.18
C TYR A 112 16.91 6.50 -9.57
N SER A 113 18.23 6.69 -9.61
CA SER A 113 18.88 7.89 -10.10
C SER A 113 19.88 7.52 -11.18
N LYS A 114 19.95 8.32 -12.25
CA LYS A 114 20.95 8.18 -13.30
C LYS A 114 22.31 8.67 -12.82
N THR A 115 23.31 7.81 -12.82
CA THR A 115 24.72 8.09 -12.50
C THR A 115 25.59 7.89 -13.75
N HIS A 116 26.87 8.27 -13.67
CA HIS A 116 27.82 8.14 -14.79
C HIS A 116 28.06 6.68 -15.22
N ASP A 117 27.78 5.73 -14.33
CA ASP A 117 27.98 4.30 -14.49
C ASP A 117 26.66 3.50 -14.63
N GLY A 118 25.52 4.17 -14.87
CA GLY A 118 24.22 3.55 -15.09
C GLY A 118 23.12 4.06 -14.17
N PHE A 119 22.01 3.33 -14.04
CA PHE A 119 20.99 3.63 -13.03
C PHE A 119 21.34 2.92 -11.72
N LYS A 120 21.25 3.66 -10.61
CA LYS A 120 21.42 3.12 -9.26
C LYS A 120 20.18 3.38 -8.42
N ARG A 121 19.78 2.39 -7.62
CA ARG A 121 18.71 2.56 -6.64
C ARG A 121 19.12 3.64 -5.63
N LYS A 122 18.24 4.60 -5.40
CA LYS A 122 18.42 5.62 -4.35
C LYS A 122 18.43 4.90 -3.01
N ARG A 123 19.50 5.11 -2.24
CA ARG A 123 19.56 4.54 -0.89
C ARG A 123 18.55 5.23 0.01
N SER A 124 17.68 4.45 0.63
CA SER A 124 16.85 4.94 1.72
C SER A 124 17.70 5.01 2.99
N ALA A 125 17.61 6.12 3.72
CA ALA A 125 18.30 6.28 4.99
C ALA A 125 17.87 5.25 6.04
N THR A 126 16.71 4.61 5.87
CA THR A 126 16.12 3.69 6.85
C THR A 126 15.81 2.31 6.29
N ALA A 127 15.41 2.18 5.02
CA ALA A 127 14.99 0.89 4.46
C ALA A 127 16.16 -0.03 4.05
N ASP A 128 17.34 0.53 3.79
CA ASP A 128 18.54 -0.23 3.41
C ASP A 128 19.45 -0.56 4.59
N LEU A 129 19.06 -0.16 5.81
CA LEU A 129 19.77 -0.54 7.03
C LEU A 129 19.23 -1.89 7.52
N PRO A 130 20.09 -2.78 8.05
CA PRO A 130 19.64 -3.95 8.77
C PRO A 130 18.70 -3.50 9.89
N LEU A 131 17.42 -3.91 9.83
CA LEU A 131 16.41 -3.65 10.87
C LEU A 131 16.87 -4.15 12.25
N PHE A 132 17.72 -5.18 12.24
CA PHE A 132 18.45 -5.66 13.40
C PHE A 132 19.91 -5.82 13.01
N LYS A 133 20.83 -5.21 13.77
CA LYS A 133 22.23 -5.60 13.72
C LYS A 133 22.33 -6.94 14.46
N SER A 134 22.71 -7.99 13.74
CA SER A 134 23.10 -9.28 14.33
C SER A 134 24.28 -9.11 15.29
#